data_AF-A0A8J6J5X8-F1
#
_entry.id   AF-A0A8J6J5X8-F1
#
_cell.length_a   1.000
_cell.length_b   1.000
_cell.length_c   1.000
_cell.angle_alpha   90.00
_cell.angle_beta   90.00
_cell.angle_gamma   90.00
#
_symmetry.space_group_name_H-M   'P 1'
#
loop_
_entity.id
_entity.type
_entity.pdbx_description
1 polymer ?
#
loop_
_entity_poly.entity_id
_entity_poly.type
_entity_poly.pdbx_seq_one_letter_code
_entity_poly.pdbx_strand_id
1 'polypeptide(L)'
;MSVSVGQRVQSMIDHMSKGEIELALSDICIAIDITSQKYYNEPNSSASCYKRFLKENIWMIVVTGMGSLITEAVKLPFTHKDIKSDYEGYCTLEQIIYHVMRCGLIHGTGEESKIVWNTNVPLAIDKDQNLNISPSFIWGLALCVITCPVNLHERVGDYCWISMATFKYLINDLWGKRDSVKNMIKSQYDVTIKEC
;
A
#
# COMPACT_ATOMS: atom_id res chain seq x y z
N MET A 1 9.47 22.24 9.61
CA MET A 1 8.92 21.97 8.27
C MET A 1 8.25 20.61 8.32
N SER A 2 6.95 20.50 8.05
CA SER A 2 6.30 19.20 7.90
C SER A 2 6.81 18.56 6.61
N VAL A 3 7.32 17.33 6.68
CA VAL A 3 7.76 16.56 5.51
C VAL A 3 6.56 16.36 4.57
N SER A 4 6.70 16.67 3.28
CA SER A 4 5.62 16.53 2.30
C SER A 4 5.38 15.07 1.93
N VAL A 5 4.25 14.77 1.25
CA VAL A 5 3.97 13.41 0.80
C VAL A 5 4.99 12.98 -0.26
N GLY A 6 5.34 13.86 -1.20
CA GLY A 6 6.36 13.61 -2.22
C GLY A 6 7.74 13.31 -1.62
N GLN A 7 8.13 14.02 -0.55
CA GLN A 7 9.38 13.73 0.16
C GLN A 7 9.38 12.34 0.82
N ARG A 8 8.24 11.89 1.37
CA ARG A 8 8.11 10.52 1.91
C ARG A 8 8.16 9.46 0.81
N VAL A 9 7.51 9.71 -0.32
CA VAL A 9 7.58 8.81 -1.47
C VAL A 9 9.00 8.74 -2.03
N GLN A 10 9.74 9.86 -2.10
CA GLN A 10 11.16 9.87 -2.49
C GLN A 10 12.00 9.03 -1.53
N SER A 11 11.87 9.25 -0.22
CA SER A 11 12.62 8.50 0.80
C SER A 11 12.33 6.99 0.70
N MET A 12 11.06 6.62 0.50
CA MET A 12 10.68 5.23 0.24
C MET A 12 11.39 4.65 -0.99
N ILE A 13 11.42 5.37 -2.12
CA ILE A 13 12.11 4.94 -3.34
C ILE A 13 13.61 4.72 -3.07
N ASP A 14 14.25 5.66 -2.38
CA ASP A 14 15.66 5.59 -2.05
C ASP A 14 15.96 4.36 -1.16
N HIS A 15 15.12 4.10 -0.15
CA HIS A 15 15.22 2.91 0.70
C HIS A 15 14.98 1.61 -0.07
N MET A 16 13.98 1.57 -0.96
CA MET A 16 13.75 0.41 -1.83
C MET A 16 14.96 0.12 -2.72
N SER A 17 15.62 1.15 -3.25
CA SER A 17 16.83 1.00 -4.08
C SER A 17 18.04 0.42 -3.33
N LYS A 18 18.07 0.59 -2.00
CA LYS A 18 19.11 0.07 -1.11
C LYS A 18 18.75 -1.27 -0.46
N GLY A 19 17.54 -1.78 -0.70
CA GLY A 19 17.03 -2.98 -0.04
C GLY A 19 16.59 -2.77 1.42
N GLU A 20 16.41 -1.52 1.85
CA GLU A 20 16.00 -1.13 3.21
C GLU A 20 14.47 -1.21 3.35
N ILE A 21 13.92 -2.43 3.23
CA ILE A 21 12.47 -2.66 3.06
C ILE A 21 11.62 -2.10 4.22
N GLU A 22 12.09 -2.23 5.45
CA GLU A 22 11.36 -1.74 6.63
C GLU A 22 11.30 -0.21 6.68
N LEU A 23 12.39 0.48 6.30
CA LEU A 23 12.44 1.93 6.21
C LEU A 23 11.54 2.43 5.07
N ALA A 24 11.57 1.75 3.92
CA ALA A 24 10.66 2.02 2.80
C ALA A 24 9.19 1.87 3.20
N LEU A 25 8.85 0.81 3.94
CA LEU A 25 7.50 0.58 4.45
C LEU A 25 7.08 1.67 5.45
N SER A 26 7.98 2.08 6.34
CA SER A 26 7.72 3.16 7.29
C SER A 26 7.38 4.47 6.59
N ASP A 27 8.19 4.87 5.61
CA ASP A 27 7.96 6.10 4.85
C ASP A 27 6.63 6.08 4.09
N ILE A 28 6.27 4.95 3.47
CA ILE A 28 4.98 4.89 2.76
C ILE A 28 3.79 4.84 3.70
N CYS A 29 3.90 4.19 4.87
CA CYS A 29 2.83 4.23 5.88
C CYS A 29 2.58 5.67 6.36
N ILE A 30 3.64 6.48 6.53
CA ILE A 30 3.50 7.90 6.86
C ILE A 30 2.82 8.66 5.72
N ALA A 31 3.22 8.40 4.47
CA ALA A 31 2.63 9.04 3.30
C ALA A 31 1.13 8.71 3.15
N ILE A 32 0.72 7.46 3.39
CA ILE A 32 -0.68 7.03 3.41
C ILE A 32 -1.45 7.75 4.49
N ASP A 33 -0.90 7.86 5.70
CA ASP A 33 -1.59 8.52 6.82
C ASP A 33 -1.87 10.00 6.50
N ILE A 34 -0.87 10.74 6.04
CA ILE A 34 -1.01 12.14 5.61
C ILE A 34 -2.01 12.26 4.45
N THR A 35 -1.93 11.35 3.47
CA THR A 35 -2.85 11.35 2.32
C THR A 35 -4.28 11.09 2.76
N SER A 36 -4.51 10.11 3.64
CA SER A 36 -5.84 9.77 4.13
C SER A 36 -6.47 10.92 4.92
N GLN A 37 -5.67 11.64 5.73
CA GLN A 37 -6.11 12.84 6.44
C GLN A 37 -6.56 13.92 5.47
N LYS A 38 -5.74 14.24 4.46
CA LYS A 38 -6.09 15.22 3.42
C LYS A 38 -7.33 14.78 2.62
N TYR A 39 -7.43 13.50 2.27
CA TYR A 39 -8.50 12.95 1.43
C TYR A 39 -9.87 13.00 2.12
N TYR A 40 -9.93 12.77 3.43
CA TYR A 40 -11.18 12.86 4.21
C TYR A 40 -11.37 14.19 4.95
N ASN A 41 -10.46 15.16 4.75
CA ASN A 41 -10.46 16.44 5.46
C ASN A 41 -10.43 16.28 6.99
N GLU A 42 -9.65 15.32 7.48
CA GLU A 42 -9.48 14.99 8.89
C GLU A 42 -8.19 15.61 9.44
N PRO A 43 -8.25 16.32 10.58
CA PRO A 43 -7.10 17.07 11.10
C PRO A 43 -6.04 16.18 11.78
N ASN A 44 -6.41 14.95 12.15
CA ASN A 44 -5.56 14.04 12.93
C ASN A 44 -5.53 12.65 12.30
N SER A 45 -4.44 11.94 12.56
CA SER A 45 -4.30 10.52 12.24
C SER A 45 -5.46 9.72 12.80
N SER A 46 -6.08 8.90 11.95
CA SER A 46 -7.22 8.07 12.32
C SER A 46 -7.12 6.68 11.72
N ALA A 47 -7.25 5.66 12.59
CA ALA A 47 -7.26 4.26 12.19
C ALA A 47 -8.38 3.96 11.17
N SER A 48 -9.54 4.59 11.34
CA SER A 48 -10.68 4.38 10.45
C SER A 48 -10.41 4.99 9.07
N CYS A 49 -9.86 6.20 9.02
CA CYS A 49 -9.53 6.89 7.77
C CYS A 49 -8.44 6.15 6.99
N TYR A 50 -7.39 5.70 7.68
CA TYR A 50 -6.31 4.92 7.08
C TYR A 50 -6.84 3.62 6.46
N LYS A 51 -7.58 2.82 7.23
CA LYS A 51 -8.15 1.54 6.75
C LYS A 51 -9.14 1.76 5.61
N ARG A 52 -9.98 2.80 5.70
CA ARG A 52 -10.94 3.14 4.65
C ARG A 52 -10.22 3.54 3.36
N PHE A 53 -9.19 4.38 3.44
CA PHE A 53 -8.38 4.76 2.27
C PHE A 53 -7.73 3.56 1.59
N LEU A 54 -7.17 2.61 2.37
CA LEU A 54 -6.62 1.38 1.81
C LEU A 54 -7.70 0.52 1.12
N LYS A 55 -8.87 0.37 1.75
CA LYS A 55 -9.98 -0.39 1.20
C LYS A 55 -10.46 0.18 -0.14
N GLU A 56 -10.63 1.50 -0.23
CA GLU A 56 -11.07 2.19 -1.46
C GLU A 56 -10.05 2.08 -2.63
N ASN A 57 -8.78 1.74 -2.32
CA ASN A 57 -7.70 1.61 -3.29
C ASN A 57 -7.11 0.19 -3.36
N ILE A 58 -7.77 -0.81 -2.76
CA ILE A 58 -7.21 -2.15 -2.60
C ILE A 58 -6.92 -2.82 -3.94
N TRP A 59 -7.78 -2.61 -4.94
CA TRP A 59 -7.60 -3.14 -6.30
C TRP A 59 -6.27 -2.68 -6.93
N MET A 60 -5.89 -1.42 -6.69
CA MET A 60 -4.66 -0.81 -7.21
C MET A 60 -3.43 -1.29 -6.45
N ILE A 61 -3.56 -1.43 -5.12
CA ILE A 61 -2.51 -1.95 -4.26
C ILE A 61 -2.19 -3.40 -4.65
N VAL A 62 -3.23 -4.24 -4.82
CA VAL A 62 -3.07 -5.66 -5.14
C VAL A 62 -2.50 -5.86 -6.54
N VAL A 63 -3.04 -5.20 -7.58
CA VAL A 63 -2.54 -5.41 -8.95
C VAL A 63 -1.08 -4.94 -9.14
N THR A 64 -0.67 -3.92 -8.39
CA THR A 64 0.71 -3.40 -8.45
C THR A 64 1.65 -4.23 -7.56
N GLY A 65 1.18 -4.58 -6.36
CA GLY A 65 2.00 -5.25 -5.35
C GLY A 65 2.07 -6.76 -5.46
N MET A 66 1.05 -7.38 -6.05
CA MET A 66 0.85 -8.83 -6.14
C MET A 66 0.76 -9.33 -7.59
N GLY A 67 0.92 -8.45 -8.59
CA GLY A 67 0.92 -8.81 -10.01
C GLY A 67 -0.48 -8.88 -10.61
N SER A 68 -0.78 -9.89 -11.42
CA SER A 68 -2.00 -9.95 -12.22
C SER A 68 -3.30 -10.24 -11.45
N LEU A 69 -3.29 -10.17 -10.11
CA LEU A 69 -4.49 -10.31 -9.29
C LEU A 69 -5.22 -8.97 -9.23
N ILE A 70 -6.50 -8.97 -9.63
CA ILE A 70 -7.38 -7.80 -9.54
C ILE A 70 -8.59 -8.19 -8.69
N THR A 71 -8.72 -7.59 -7.53
CA THR A 71 -9.81 -7.86 -6.59
C THR A 71 -10.15 -6.63 -5.76
N GLU A 72 -11.40 -6.52 -5.36
CA GLU A 72 -11.94 -5.46 -4.50
C GLU A 72 -11.85 -5.81 -3.00
N ALA A 73 -11.49 -7.06 -2.67
CA ALA A 73 -11.26 -7.49 -1.31
C ALA A 73 -10.28 -8.66 -1.25
N VAL A 74 -9.46 -8.66 -0.20
CA VAL A 74 -8.61 -9.80 0.16
C VAL A 74 -8.87 -10.12 1.62
N LYS A 75 -9.22 -11.37 1.90
CA LYS A 75 -9.42 -11.92 3.24
C LYS A 75 -8.46 -13.06 3.46
N LEU A 76 -7.81 -13.09 4.62
CA LEU A 76 -6.81 -14.10 4.98
C LEU A 76 -7.16 -14.74 6.33
N PRO A 77 -6.92 -16.05 6.49
CA PRO A 77 -7.05 -16.73 7.77
C PRO A 77 -5.85 -16.36 8.67
N PHE A 78 -5.89 -15.13 9.19
CA PHE A 78 -4.81 -14.50 9.93
C PHE A 78 -5.25 -14.18 11.36
N THR A 79 -4.37 -14.40 12.33
CA THR A 79 -4.64 -14.17 13.75
C THR A 79 -3.70 -13.11 14.32
N HIS A 80 -4.26 -12.06 14.92
CA HIS A 80 -3.49 -11.00 15.59
C HIS A 80 -4.30 -10.41 16.75
N LYS A 81 -3.64 -10.10 17.88
CA LYS A 81 -4.32 -9.64 19.11
C LYS A 81 -5.19 -8.40 18.90
N ASP A 82 -4.74 -7.49 18.03
CA ASP A 82 -5.43 -6.22 17.75
C ASP A 82 -6.37 -6.28 16.53
N ILE A 83 -6.52 -7.45 15.90
CA ILE A 83 -7.41 -7.61 14.74
C ILE A 83 -8.55 -8.55 15.11
N LYS A 84 -9.79 -8.05 14.98
CA LYS A 84 -10.99 -8.87 15.13
C LYS A 84 -11.32 -9.53 13.80
N SER A 85 -11.17 -10.85 13.73
CA SER A 85 -11.62 -11.66 12.60
C SER A 85 -13.15 -11.64 12.45
N ASP A 86 -13.63 -11.94 11.25
CA ASP A 86 -15.03 -12.21 11.01
C ASP A 86 -15.48 -13.57 11.57
N TYR A 87 -16.76 -13.91 11.39
CA TYR A 87 -17.34 -15.15 11.92
C TYR A 87 -16.72 -16.43 11.33
N GLU A 88 -16.04 -16.32 10.19
CA GLU A 88 -15.34 -17.42 9.52
C GLU A 88 -13.85 -17.48 9.90
N GLY A 89 -13.38 -16.55 10.76
CA GLY A 89 -12.00 -16.48 11.20
C GLY A 89 -11.08 -15.72 10.24
N TYR A 90 -11.61 -14.96 9.28
CA TYR A 90 -10.81 -14.20 8.33
C TYR A 90 -10.65 -12.72 8.73
N CYS A 91 -9.50 -12.15 8.38
CA CYS A 91 -9.20 -10.73 8.50
C CYS A 91 -9.05 -10.12 7.11
N THR A 92 -9.48 -8.86 6.93
CA THR A 92 -9.27 -8.16 5.66
C THR A 92 -7.84 -7.62 5.56
N LEU A 93 -7.34 -7.50 4.33
CA LEU A 93 -5.97 -7.07 4.09
C LEU A 93 -5.70 -5.65 4.64
N GLU A 94 -6.64 -4.72 4.55
CA GLU A 94 -6.48 -3.38 5.13
C GLU A 94 -6.37 -3.38 6.66
N GLN A 95 -7.02 -4.33 7.36
CA GLN A 95 -6.84 -4.50 8.80
C GLN A 95 -5.42 -5.00 9.11
N ILE A 96 -4.94 -5.97 8.34
CA ILE A 96 -3.60 -6.56 8.50
C ILE A 96 -2.53 -5.49 8.24
N ILE A 97 -2.64 -4.71 7.16
CA ILE A 97 -1.71 -3.61 6.87
C ILE A 97 -1.68 -2.61 8.03
N TYR A 98 -2.84 -2.17 8.51
CA TYR A 98 -2.88 -1.17 9.59
C TYR A 98 -2.23 -1.69 10.89
N HIS A 99 -2.58 -2.89 11.34
CA HIS A 99 -2.11 -3.37 12.65
C HIS A 99 -0.70 -3.95 12.59
N VAL A 100 -0.34 -4.68 11.54
CA VAL A 100 0.96 -5.35 11.44
C VAL A 100 2.03 -4.43 10.84
N MET A 101 1.71 -3.72 9.74
CA MET A 101 2.70 -2.89 9.06
C MET A 101 2.82 -1.51 9.69
N ARG A 102 1.70 -0.80 9.90
CA ARG A 102 1.75 0.56 10.46
C ARG A 102 2.02 0.51 11.97
N CYS A 103 1.19 -0.17 12.76
CA CYS A 103 1.36 -0.15 14.21
C CYS A 103 2.56 -0.99 14.67
N GLY A 104 2.75 -2.19 14.12
CA GLY A 104 3.82 -3.11 14.52
C GLY A 104 5.23 -2.56 14.27
N LEU A 105 5.50 -1.99 13.09
CA LEU A 105 6.85 -1.50 12.73
C LEU A 105 7.14 -0.07 13.21
N ILE A 106 6.12 0.79 13.34
CA ILE A 106 6.32 2.21 13.70
C ILE A 106 6.38 2.40 15.23
N HIS A 107 5.79 1.49 16.01
CA HIS A 107 5.63 1.68 17.47
C HIS A 107 6.30 0.63 18.37
N GLY A 108 6.93 -0.43 17.85
CA GLY A 108 7.51 -1.47 18.72
C GLY A 108 8.63 -2.28 18.08
N THR A 109 9.57 -2.68 18.92
CA THR A 109 10.67 -3.63 18.64
C THR A 109 10.17 -4.78 17.77
N GLY A 110 10.80 -5.04 16.61
CA GLY A 110 10.33 -5.96 15.56
C GLY A 110 9.96 -7.41 15.93
N GLU A 111 9.97 -7.78 17.21
CA GLU A 111 9.55 -9.06 17.79
C GLU A 111 8.05 -9.39 17.59
N GLU A 112 7.17 -8.41 17.34
CA GLU A 112 5.76 -8.66 17.02
C GLU A 112 5.42 -8.57 15.51
N SER A 113 6.41 -8.28 14.66
CA SER A 113 6.18 -8.21 13.21
C SER A 113 5.94 -9.61 12.65
N LYS A 114 4.68 -9.94 12.39
CA LYS A 114 4.28 -11.18 11.69
C LYS A 114 4.55 -11.12 10.18
N ILE A 115 5.52 -10.33 9.72
CA ILE A 115 5.81 -10.16 8.30
C ILE A 115 7.07 -10.93 7.93
N VAL A 116 6.96 -11.76 6.91
CA VAL A 116 8.10 -12.41 6.24
C VAL A 116 8.17 -11.88 4.81
N TRP A 117 9.23 -11.13 4.51
CA TRP A 117 9.47 -10.64 3.16
C TRP A 117 9.87 -11.80 2.24
N ASN A 118 9.06 -12.09 1.23
CA ASN A 118 9.23 -13.25 0.37
C ASN A 118 8.99 -12.87 -1.09
N THR A 119 10.04 -12.88 -1.92
CA THR A 119 9.97 -12.52 -3.34
C THR A 119 9.38 -13.61 -4.23
N ASN A 120 9.24 -14.84 -3.70
CA ASN A 120 8.75 -15.98 -4.47
C ASN A 120 7.22 -16.10 -4.46
N VAL A 121 6.54 -15.41 -3.55
CA VAL A 121 5.08 -15.43 -3.44
C VAL A 121 4.53 -14.00 -3.37
N PRO A 122 3.41 -13.71 -4.03
CA PRO A 122 2.76 -12.40 -3.89
C PRO A 122 2.20 -12.20 -2.47
N LEU A 123 1.57 -13.25 -1.92
CA LEU A 123 0.91 -13.24 -0.62
C LEU A 123 0.64 -14.68 -0.15
N ALA A 124 0.99 -15.00 1.10
CA ALA A 124 0.63 -16.26 1.76
C ALA A 124 0.58 -16.10 3.28
N ILE A 125 -0.13 -17.00 3.97
CA ILE A 125 -0.01 -17.21 5.42
C ILE A 125 0.73 -18.52 5.62
N ASP A 126 1.83 -18.51 6.38
CA ASP A 126 2.56 -19.73 6.70
C ASP A 126 1.96 -20.48 7.90
N LYS A 127 2.54 -21.65 8.19
CA LYS A 127 2.14 -22.51 9.31
C LYS A 127 2.26 -21.84 10.68
N ASP A 128 3.14 -20.84 10.80
CA ASP A 128 3.43 -20.11 12.04
C ASP A 128 2.60 -18.81 12.13
N GLN A 129 1.62 -18.65 11.23
CA GLN A 129 0.72 -17.50 11.12
C GLN A 129 1.45 -16.20 10.74
N ASN A 130 2.58 -16.28 10.04
CA ASN A 130 3.21 -15.11 9.46
C ASN A 130 2.65 -14.80 8.08
N LEU A 131 2.47 -13.50 7.83
CA LEU A 131 2.17 -12.93 6.53
C LEU A 131 3.43 -12.95 5.67
N ASN A 132 3.51 -13.89 4.74
CA ASN A 132 4.51 -13.93 3.70
C ASN A 132 4.07 -13.01 2.56
N ILE A 133 4.86 -11.97 2.26
CA ILE A 133 4.48 -10.96 1.27
C ILE A 133 5.69 -10.44 0.50
N SER A 134 5.50 -10.16 -0.79
CA SER A 134 6.57 -9.59 -1.63
C SER A 134 6.86 -8.13 -1.27
N PRO A 135 8.13 -7.68 -1.27
CA PRO A 135 8.48 -6.26 -1.18
C PRO A 135 7.82 -5.39 -2.26
N SER A 136 7.42 -5.99 -3.39
CA SER A 136 6.63 -5.30 -4.42
C SER A 136 5.33 -4.70 -3.88
N PHE A 137 4.81 -5.23 -2.78
CA PHE A 137 3.63 -4.71 -2.12
C PHE A 137 3.76 -3.24 -1.69
N ILE A 138 4.97 -2.81 -1.31
CA ILE A 138 5.26 -1.40 -0.97
C ILE A 138 5.01 -0.48 -2.17
N TRP A 139 5.31 -0.94 -3.39
CA TRP A 139 5.00 -0.17 -4.61
C TRP A 139 3.49 -0.04 -4.86
N GLY A 140 2.70 -1.06 -4.49
CA GLY A 140 1.24 -0.97 -4.52
C GLY A 140 0.70 0.07 -3.55
N LEU A 141 1.23 0.10 -2.32
CA LEU A 141 0.95 1.15 -1.34
C LEU A 141 1.37 2.54 -1.85
N ALA A 142 2.50 2.63 -2.55
CA ALA A 142 2.97 3.88 -3.13
C ALA A 142 2.03 4.40 -4.21
N LEU A 143 1.54 3.53 -5.08
CA LEU A 143 0.71 3.95 -6.21
C LEU A 143 -0.63 4.57 -5.76
N CYS A 144 -1.26 4.05 -4.69
CA CYS A 144 -2.50 4.65 -4.20
C CYS A 144 -2.28 6.05 -3.61
N VAL A 145 -1.10 6.32 -3.02
CA VAL A 145 -0.70 7.65 -2.57
C VAL A 145 -0.41 8.57 -3.75
N ILE A 146 0.41 8.11 -4.71
CA ILE A 146 0.85 8.88 -5.87
C ILE A 146 -0.36 9.33 -6.70
N THR A 147 -1.26 8.41 -7.00
CA THR A 147 -2.39 8.69 -7.89
C THR A 147 -3.54 9.43 -7.21
N CYS A 148 -3.49 9.62 -5.89
CA CYS A 148 -4.54 10.30 -5.15
C CYS A 148 -4.65 11.79 -5.55
N PRO A 149 -5.84 12.30 -5.95
CA PRO A 149 -6.00 13.68 -6.41
C PRO A 149 -5.51 14.74 -5.42
N VAL A 150 -5.60 14.50 -4.11
CA VAL A 150 -5.13 15.46 -3.10
C VAL A 150 -3.62 15.68 -3.10
N ASN A 151 -2.87 14.80 -3.78
CA ASN A 151 -1.41 14.85 -3.89
C ASN A 151 -0.96 15.32 -5.30
N LEU A 152 -1.84 15.87 -6.13
CA LEU A 152 -1.52 16.20 -7.54
C LEU A 152 -0.33 17.16 -7.73
N HIS A 153 0.00 17.93 -6.70
CA HIS A 153 1.10 18.91 -6.70
C HIS A 153 2.40 18.40 -6.05
N GLU A 154 2.41 17.17 -5.51
CA GLU A 154 3.61 16.55 -4.99
C GLU A 154 4.54 16.12 -6.13
N ARG A 155 5.83 15.94 -5.83
CA ARG A 155 6.85 15.50 -6.79
C ARG A 155 7.92 14.65 -6.12
N VAL A 156 8.59 13.85 -6.96
CA VAL A 156 9.83 13.12 -6.67
C VAL A 156 10.89 13.48 -7.71
N GLY A 157 12.09 12.92 -7.63
CA GLY A 157 13.13 13.08 -8.64
C GLY A 157 12.67 12.65 -10.04
N ASP A 158 13.16 13.34 -11.07
CA ASP A 158 12.63 13.24 -12.44
C ASP A 158 12.77 11.86 -13.09
N TYR A 159 13.70 11.05 -12.59
CA TYR A 159 13.99 9.72 -13.12
C TYR A 159 13.45 8.59 -12.24
N CYS A 160 12.56 8.89 -11.30
CA CYS A 160 11.90 7.86 -10.50
C CYS A 160 10.74 7.24 -11.29
N TRP A 161 10.71 5.91 -11.37
CA TRP A 161 9.64 5.17 -12.06
C TRP A 161 9.01 4.12 -11.17
N ILE A 162 7.77 3.77 -11.47
CA ILE A 162 7.10 2.59 -10.96
C ILE A 162 6.89 1.59 -12.10
N SER A 163 7.05 0.31 -11.80
CA SER A 163 6.75 -0.77 -12.74
C SER A 163 5.46 -1.46 -12.33
N MET A 164 4.52 -1.57 -13.26
CA MET A 164 3.23 -2.25 -13.08
C MET A 164 3.11 -3.29 -14.19
N ALA A 165 3.28 -4.57 -13.84
CA ALA A 165 3.26 -5.67 -14.81
C ALA A 165 4.15 -5.40 -16.05
N THR A 166 3.57 -5.09 -17.21
CA THR A 166 4.29 -4.81 -18.46
C THR A 166 4.67 -3.35 -18.66
N PHE A 167 4.27 -2.44 -17.77
CA PHE A 167 4.48 -1.01 -17.94
C PHE A 167 5.50 -0.43 -16.96
N LYS A 168 6.18 0.61 -17.44
CA LYS A 168 7.10 1.44 -16.67
C LYS A 168 6.70 2.90 -16.87
N TYR A 169 6.34 3.58 -15.78
CA TYR A 169 5.90 4.97 -15.82
C TYR A 169 6.77 5.84 -14.93
N LEU A 170 7.05 7.06 -15.39
CA LEU A 170 7.60 8.08 -14.52
C LEU A 170 6.58 8.43 -13.45
N ILE A 171 7.00 8.42 -12.19
CA ILE A 171 6.12 8.71 -11.05
C ILE A 171 5.54 10.12 -11.17
N ASN A 172 6.35 11.08 -11.67
CA ASN A 172 5.93 12.46 -11.86
C ASN A 172 4.80 12.64 -12.88
N ASP A 173 4.51 11.64 -13.72
CA ASP A 173 3.38 11.66 -14.66
C ASP A 173 2.09 11.10 -14.06
N LEU A 174 2.14 10.48 -12.88
CA LEU A 174 1.02 9.77 -12.27
C LEU A 174 0.31 10.55 -11.16
N TRP A 175 0.92 11.63 -10.63
CA TRP A 175 0.37 12.39 -9.52
C TRP A 175 -1.08 12.83 -9.75
N GLY A 176 -1.97 12.42 -8.85
CA GLY A 176 -3.40 12.75 -8.91
C GLY A 176 -4.19 12.06 -10.03
N LYS A 177 -3.61 11.14 -10.81
CA LYS A 177 -4.24 10.53 -11.99
C LYS A 177 -4.85 9.14 -11.74
N ARG A 178 -5.57 8.98 -10.62
CA ARG A 178 -6.24 7.71 -10.24
C ARG A 178 -7.07 7.10 -11.37
N ASP A 179 -7.90 7.89 -12.04
CA ASP A 179 -8.77 7.39 -13.12
C ASP A 179 -7.99 6.99 -14.37
N SER A 180 -6.89 7.68 -14.68
CA SER A 180 -6.02 7.29 -15.79
C SER A 180 -5.40 5.92 -15.54
N VAL A 181 -4.92 5.67 -14.31
CA VAL A 181 -4.36 4.38 -13.90
C VAL A 181 -5.44 3.29 -13.89
N LYS A 182 -6.66 3.60 -13.44
CA LYS A 182 -7.80 2.67 -13.50
C LYS A 182 -8.10 2.25 -14.94
N ASN A 183 -8.19 3.20 -15.86
CA ASN A 183 -8.47 2.91 -17.27
C ASN A 183 -7.35 2.11 -17.93
N MET A 184 -6.10 2.40 -17.58
CA MET A 184 -4.93 1.64 -18.04
C MET A 184 -4.99 0.17 -17.59
N ILE A 185 -5.28 -0.08 -16.31
CA ILE A 185 -5.39 -1.45 -15.77
C ILE A 185 -6.57 -2.19 -16.41
N LYS A 186 -7.74 -1.53 -16.57
CA LYS A 186 -8.88 -2.11 -17.28
C LYS A 186 -8.51 -2.53 -18.71
N SER A 187 -7.85 -1.64 -19.45
CA SER A 187 -7.45 -1.89 -20.84
C SER A 187 -6.41 -3.00 -20.96
N GLN A 188 -5.50 -3.13 -19.99
CA GLN A 188 -4.44 -4.12 -20.03
C GLN A 188 -4.94 -5.53 -19.79
N TYR A 189 -5.83 -5.70 -18.82
CA TYR A 189 -6.28 -7.01 -18.37
C TYR A 189 -7.65 -7.41 -18.92
N ASP A 190 -8.30 -6.53 -19.70
CA ASP A 190 -9.66 -6.71 -20.21
C ASP A 190 -10.67 -7.02 -19.10
N VAL A 191 -10.62 -6.23 -18.02
CA VAL A 191 -11.46 -6.41 -16.82
C VAL A 191 -12.31 -5.19 -16.51
N THR A 192 -13.42 -5.42 -15.79
CA THR A 192 -14.20 -4.36 -15.15
C THR A 192 -13.85 -4.27 -13.67
N ILE A 193 -13.51 -3.07 -13.20
CA ILE A 193 -13.29 -2.76 -11.78
C ILE A 193 -14.51 -1.96 -11.31
N LYS A 194 -15.29 -2.51 -10.36
CA LYS A 194 -16.36 -1.78 -9.68
C LYS A 194 -15.79 -1.15 -8.42
N GLU A 195 -16.36 -0.03 -8.02
CA GLU A 195 -16.01 0.61 -6.75
C GLU A 195 -17.16 0.37 -5.78
N CYS A 196 -16.80 0.03 -4.54
CA CYS A 196 -17.73 -0.11 -3.44
C CYS A 196 -18.03 1.26 -2.83
#